data_AF-A0A4S4G097-F1
#
_entry.id   AF-A0A4S4G097-F1
#
_cell.length_a   1.000
_cell.length_b   1.000
_cell.length_c   1.000
_cell.angle_alpha   90.00
_cell.angle_beta   90.00
_cell.angle_gamma   90.00
#
_symmetry.space_group_name_H-M   'P 1'
#
loop_
_entity.id
_entity.type
_entity.pdbx_description
1 polymer ?
#
loop_
_entity_poly.entity_id
_entity_poly.type
_entity_poly.pdbx_seq_one_letter_code
_entity_poly.pdbx_strand_id
1 'polypeptide(L)'
;MSVTERDLMAYVGIDDEWADDVQRDQIAADLRTAEAWLVDAVGYAVALDMPQGEQLVRQYAAEAYNTRTLTDERLSKYAGSKVAASLGRMAFDLLAQLRLTCADLMDDERWRDAEESRMLVHRARVLPPLPEEVEPWPEEI
;
A
#
# COMPACT_ATOMS: atom_id res chain seq x y z
N MET A 1 -13.82 -2.17 3.56
CA MET A 1 -14.18 -1.47 2.31
C MET A 1 -12.93 -0.72 1.85
N SER A 2 -12.28 -1.12 0.75
CA SER A 2 -10.94 -0.63 0.39
C SER A 2 -10.87 0.91 0.20
N VAL A 3 -9.78 1.52 0.64
CA VAL A 3 -9.49 2.96 0.47
C VAL A 3 -9.45 3.32 -1.02
N THR A 4 -10.15 4.38 -1.43
CA THR A 4 -10.15 4.86 -2.81
C THR A 4 -9.19 6.03 -3.03
N GLU A 5 -8.86 6.35 -4.28
CA GLU A 5 -8.09 7.55 -4.64
C GLU A 5 -8.76 8.82 -4.12
N ARG A 6 -10.09 8.89 -4.19
CA ARG A 6 -10.87 10.02 -3.68
C ARG A 6 -10.77 10.16 -2.17
N ASP A 7 -10.80 9.05 -1.45
CA ASP A 7 -10.59 9.06 0.01
C ASP A 7 -9.20 9.55 0.36
N LEU A 8 -8.20 9.17 -0.43
CA LEU A 8 -6.82 9.60 -0.22
C LEU A 8 -6.63 11.08 -0.56
N MET A 9 -7.16 11.57 -1.68
CA MET A 9 -7.14 12.99 -2.06
C MET A 9 -7.76 13.86 -0.96
N ALA A 10 -8.95 13.50 -0.47
CA ALA A 10 -9.60 14.20 0.63
C ALA A 10 -8.74 14.18 1.92
N TYR A 11 -8.05 13.07 2.18
CA TYR A 11 -7.19 12.94 3.37
C TYR A 11 -5.93 13.82 3.29
N VAL A 12 -5.32 13.97 2.11
CA VAL A 12 -4.14 14.83 1.91
C VAL A 12 -4.50 16.29 1.61
N GLY A 13 -5.79 16.63 1.57
CA GLY A 13 -6.28 17.99 1.34
C GLY A 13 -6.25 18.44 -0.12
N ILE A 14 -6.29 17.49 -1.06
CA ILE A 14 -6.48 17.77 -2.48
C ILE A 14 -7.98 17.76 -2.76
N ASP A 15 -8.46 18.84 -3.38
CA ASP A 15 -9.82 18.88 -3.90
C ASP A 15 -9.87 18.17 -5.26
N ASP A 16 -10.73 17.17 -5.37
CA ASP A 16 -10.88 16.35 -6.57
C ASP A 16 -11.25 17.20 -7.79
N GLU A 17 -11.99 18.31 -7.61
CA GLU A 17 -12.34 19.17 -8.74
C GLU A 17 -11.15 19.93 -9.33
N TRP A 18 -10.06 20.08 -8.57
CA TRP A 18 -8.85 20.81 -8.95
C TRP A 18 -7.62 19.92 -9.16
N ALA A 19 -7.73 18.61 -8.90
CA ALA A 19 -6.62 17.67 -9.05
C ALA A 19 -6.26 17.46 -10.53
N ASP A 20 -5.00 17.77 -10.88
CA ASP A 20 -4.48 17.50 -12.22
C ASP A 20 -4.16 16.00 -12.44
N ASP A 21 -3.96 15.61 -13.70
CA ASP A 21 -3.71 14.21 -14.06
C ASP A 21 -2.43 13.66 -13.39
N VAL A 22 -1.42 14.49 -13.17
CA VAL A 22 -0.16 14.08 -12.53
C VAL A 22 -0.40 13.77 -11.05
N GLN A 23 -1.15 14.61 -10.35
CA GLN A 23 -1.54 14.38 -8.97
C GLN A 23 -2.39 13.11 -8.82
N ARG A 24 -3.34 12.89 -9.73
CA ARG A 24 -4.17 11.68 -9.76
C ARG A 24 -3.33 10.42 -9.95
N ASP A 25 -2.46 10.42 -10.94
CA ASP A 25 -1.56 9.30 -11.21
C ASP A 25 -0.63 9.02 -10.01
N GLN A 26 -0.14 10.06 -9.36
CA GLN A 26 0.71 9.96 -8.18
C GLN A 26 -0.04 9.36 -6.98
N ILE A 27 -1.24 9.85 -6.70
CA ILE A 27 -2.15 9.31 -5.66
C ILE A 27 -2.46 7.83 -5.94
N ALA A 28 -2.76 7.49 -7.18
CA ALA A 28 -3.05 6.12 -7.59
C ALA A 28 -1.83 5.20 -7.38
N ALA A 29 -0.63 5.67 -7.72
CA ALA A 29 0.61 4.94 -7.51
C ALA A 29 0.94 4.75 -6.01
N ASP A 30 0.74 5.78 -5.20
CA ASP A 30 0.98 5.73 -3.76
C ASP A 30 0.00 4.82 -3.04
N LEU A 31 -1.26 4.83 -3.47
CA LEU A 31 -2.29 3.91 -2.97
C LEU A 31 -1.93 2.46 -3.29
N ARG A 32 -1.58 2.14 -4.55
CA ARG A 32 -1.15 0.78 -4.93
C ARG A 32 0.06 0.32 -4.13
N THR A 33 1.04 1.21 -3.91
CA THR A 33 2.24 0.89 -3.12
C THR A 33 1.89 0.61 -1.66
N ALA A 34 0.98 1.39 -1.07
CA ALA A 34 0.54 1.21 0.30
C ALA A 34 -0.23 -0.10 0.52
N GLU A 35 -1.10 -0.46 -0.42
CA GLU A 35 -1.84 -1.72 -0.38
C GLU A 35 -0.89 -2.91 -0.49
N ALA A 36 0.06 -2.88 -1.43
CA ALA A 36 1.09 -3.90 -1.59
C ALA A 36 1.90 -4.09 -0.31
N TRP A 37 2.38 -2.99 0.26
CA TRP A 37 3.12 -3.00 1.52
C TRP A 37 2.32 -3.65 2.66
N LEU A 38 1.04 -3.32 2.80
CA LEU A 38 0.21 -3.90 3.86
C LEU A 38 0.02 -5.40 3.66
N VAL A 39 -0.31 -5.83 2.44
CA VAL A 39 -0.51 -7.25 2.13
C VAL A 39 0.76 -8.06 2.34
N ASP A 40 1.92 -7.54 1.93
CA ASP A 40 3.21 -8.21 2.14
C ASP A 40 3.58 -8.30 3.63
N ALA A 41 3.32 -7.23 4.40
CA ALA A 41 3.62 -7.19 5.83
C ALA A 41 2.70 -8.14 6.64
N VAL A 42 1.41 -8.15 6.33
CA VAL A 42 0.40 -8.95 7.04
C VAL A 42 0.39 -10.40 6.55
N GLY A 43 0.60 -10.61 5.25
CA GLY A 43 0.53 -11.90 4.57
C GLY A 43 -0.86 -12.26 4.03
N TYR A 44 -1.84 -11.36 4.17
CA TYR A 44 -3.24 -11.60 3.78
C TYR A 44 -3.87 -10.35 3.15
N ALA A 45 -4.48 -10.50 1.98
CA ALA A 45 -5.27 -9.50 1.26
C ALA A 45 -6.54 -9.09 1.98
N VAL A 46 -7.18 -9.97 2.77
CA VAL A 46 -8.34 -9.59 3.62
C VAL A 46 -8.02 -8.46 4.60
N ALA A 47 -6.74 -8.22 4.91
CA ALA A 47 -6.32 -7.06 5.70
C ALA A 47 -6.80 -5.73 5.11
N LEU A 48 -6.89 -5.61 3.77
CA LEU A 48 -7.38 -4.42 3.07
C LEU A 48 -8.86 -4.14 3.30
N ASP A 49 -9.62 -5.15 3.71
CA ASP A 49 -11.05 -5.02 4.01
C ASP A 49 -11.31 -4.61 5.46
N MET A 50 -10.28 -4.67 6.32
CA MET A 50 -10.39 -4.39 7.75
C MET A 50 -10.22 -2.89 8.04
N PRO A 51 -10.96 -2.32 9.00
CA PRO A 51 -10.84 -0.90 9.37
C PRO A 51 -9.42 -0.47 9.72
N GLN A 52 -8.66 -1.33 10.41
CA GLN A 52 -7.27 -1.07 10.76
C GLN A 52 -6.36 -1.08 9.53
N GLY A 53 -6.62 -1.97 8.56
CA GLY A 53 -5.88 -2.00 7.32
C GLY A 53 -6.16 -0.78 6.45
N GLU A 54 -7.42 -0.35 6.36
CA GLU A 54 -7.79 0.91 5.70
C GLU A 54 -7.04 2.11 6.30
N GLN A 55 -6.96 2.18 7.64
CA GLN A 55 -6.23 3.24 8.33
C GLN A 55 -4.74 3.22 7.99
N LEU A 56 -4.10 2.04 8.01
CA LEU A 56 -2.68 1.89 7.70
C LEU A 56 -2.37 2.24 6.24
N VAL A 57 -3.19 1.78 5.29
CA VAL A 57 -3.05 2.10 3.86
C VAL A 57 -3.15 3.61 3.65
N ARG A 58 -4.17 4.25 4.23
CA ARG A 58 -4.36 5.71 4.10
C ARG A 58 -3.19 6.50 4.68
N GLN A 59 -2.69 6.11 5.85
CA GLN A 59 -1.55 6.77 6.48
C GLN A 59 -0.25 6.61 5.66
N TYR A 60 0.02 5.39 5.19
CA TYR A 60 1.21 5.12 4.38
C TYR A 60 1.16 5.86 3.05
N ALA A 61 0.04 5.79 2.32
CA ALA A 61 -0.11 6.43 1.02
C ALA A 61 -0.02 7.96 1.14
N ALA A 62 -0.62 8.54 2.19
CA ALA A 62 -0.53 9.98 2.45
C ALA A 62 0.90 10.42 2.77
N GLU A 63 1.64 9.64 3.57
CA GLU A 63 3.05 9.92 3.85
C GLU A 63 3.90 9.80 2.58
N ALA A 64 3.67 8.78 1.75
CA ALA A 64 4.38 8.60 0.48
C ALA A 64 4.18 9.80 -0.46
N TYR A 65 2.93 10.29 -0.56
CA TYR A 65 2.59 11.47 -1.34
C TYR A 65 3.24 12.75 -0.77
N ASN A 66 3.11 12.98 0.54
CA ASN A 66 3.63 14.18 1.21
C ASN A 66 5.17 14.23 1.22
N THR A 67 5.83 13.10 1.42
CA THR A 67 7.31 13.04 1.44
C THR A 67 7.92 13.30 0.07
N ARG A 68 7.25 12.89 -1.02
CA ARG A 68 7.66 13.21 -2.40
C ARG A 68 7.41 14.66 -2.77
N THR A 69 6.35 15.28 -2.28
CA THR A 69 6.09 16.72 -2.51
C THR A 69 7.01 17.62 -1.66
N LEU A 70 7.56 17.11 -0.56
CA LEU A 70 8.53 17.80 0.31
C LEU A 70 9.98 17.79 -0.20
N THR A 71 10.29 17.20 -1.36
CA THR A 71 11.65 17.20 -1.94
C THR A 71 12.06 18.54 -2.58
N ASP A 72 11.37 19.64 -2.28
CA ASP A 72 12.00 20.95 -2.36
C ASP A 72 13.22 20.94 -1.42
N GLU A 73 14.44 20.94 -1.99
CA GLU A 73 15.72 20.70 -1.29
C GLU A 73 15.92 21.57 -0.03
N ARG A 74 15.19 22.69 0.07
CA ARG A 74 15.18 23.58 1.23
C ARG A 74 14.52 22.99 2.48
N LEU A 75 13.54 22.09 2.36
CA LEU A 75 12.79 21.50 3.49
C LEU A 75 13.26 20.08 3.88
N SER A 76 14.01 19.43 2.99
CA SER A 76 14.50 18.05 3.10
C SER A 76 15.31 17.75 4.38
N LYS A 77 16.05 18.73 4.93
CA LYS A 77 16.93 18.52 6.10
C LYS A 77 16.22 18.13 7.41
N TYR A 78 14.90 18.35 7.53
CA TYR A 78 14.19 18.14 8.79
C TYR A 78 12.89 17.33 8.68
N ALA A 79 12.36 17.10 7.48
CA ALA A 79 11.01 16.56 7.30
C ALA A 79 10.93 15.01 7.26
N GLY A 80 11.86 14.33 6.60
CA GLY A 80 11.70 12.89 6.30
C GLY A 80 12.02 11.91 7.44
N SER A 81 12.63 12.34 8.55
CA SER A 81 13.28 11.42 9.50
C SER A 81 12.46 11.07 10.75
N LYS A 82 11.47 11.87 11.16
CA LYS A 82 10.76 11.69 12.44
C LYS A 82 9.33 11.18 12.32
N VAL A 83 8.62 11.48 11.23
CA VAL A 83 7.24 11.05 11.00
C VAL A 83 7.19 9.62 10.46
N ALA A 84 8.00 9.28 9.46
CA ALA A 84 8.22 7.90 9.01
C ALA A 84 8.65 6.95 10.17
N ALA A 85 9.44 7.45 11.12
CA ALA A 85 9.84 6.69 12.31
C ALA A 85 8.72 6.52 13.36
N SER A 86 7.76 7.46 13.45
CA SER A 86 6.62 7.37 14.38
C SER A 86 5.50 6.48 13.83
N LEU A 87 5.28 6.52 12.51
CA LEU A 87 4.47 5.55 11.77
C LEU A 87 5.03 4.14 11.97
N GLY A 88 6.35 3.95 11.95
CA GLY A 88 6.98 2.64 12.10
C GLY A 88 6.65 1.90 13.40
N ARG A 89 6.51 2.58 14.55
CA ARG A 89 6.21 1.90 15.84
C ARG A 89 4.73 1.64 16.04
N MET A 90 3.86 2.60 15.73
CA MET A 90 2.40 2.38 15.83
C MET A 90 1.92 1.40 14.76
N ALA A 91 2.50 1.43 13.57
CA ALA A 91 2.21 0.44 12.54
C ALA A 91 2.63 -0.96 12.96
N PHE A 92 3.72 -1.15 13.72
CA PHE A 92 4.20 -2.48 14.09
C PHE A 92 3.20 -3.28 14.93
N ASP A 93 2.67 -2.70 16.02
CA ASP A 93 1.71 -3.40 16.89
C ASP A 93 0.37 -3.65 16.16
N LEU A 94 -0.08 -2.67 15.36
CA LEU A 94 -1.27 -2.80 14.53
C LEU A 94 -1.12 -3.90 13.46
N LEU A 95 0.04 -3.96 12.78
CA LEU A 95 0.35 -5.00 11.80
C LEU A 95 0.36 -6.39 12.43
N ALA A 96 0.95 -6.53 13.64
CA ALA A 96 0.95 -7.80 14.36
C ALA A 96 -0.48 -8.24 14.73
N GLN A 97 -1.30 -7.32 15.23
CA GLN A 97 -2.71 -7.59 15.55
C GLN A 97 -3.53 -7.95 14.31
N LEU A 98 -3.36 -7.23 13.20
CA LEU A 98 -3.99 -7.54 11.91
C LEU A 98 -3.61 -8.94 11.44
N ARG A 99 -2.33 -9.29 11.52
CA ARG A 99 -1.84 -10.62 11.12
C ARG A 99 -2.49 -11.74 11.93
N LEU A 100 -2.61 -11.59 13.24
CA LEU A 100 -3.27 -12.57 14.10
C LEU A 100 -4.78 -12.66 13.77
N THR A 101 -5.45 -11.52 13.65
CA THR A 101 -6.88 -11.46 13.31
C THR A 101 -7.16 -12.13 11.96
N CYS A 102 -6.31 -11.89 10.96
CA CYS A 102 -6.44 -12.53 9.65
C CYS A 102 -6.17 -14.04 9.75
N ALA A 103 -5.15 -14.46 10.51
CA ALA A 103 -4.85 -15.87 10.68
C ALA A 103 -6.02 -16.63 11.33
N ASP A 104 -6.67 -16.05 12.34
CA ASP A 104 -7.86 -16.64 12.98
C ASP A 104 -9.02 -16.80 11.99
N LEU A 105 -9.19 -15.88 11.03
CA LEU A 105 -10.18 -16.04 9.96
C LEU A 105 -9.83 -17.19 9.01
N MET A 106 -8.55 -17.42 8.75
CA MET A 106 -8.08 -18.48 7.83
C MET A 106 -8.26 -19.90 8.38
N ASP A 107 -8.61 -20.05 9.66
CA ASP A 107 -8.99 -21.34 10.25
C ASP A 107 -10.36 -21.83 9.72
N ASP A 108 -11.20 -20.94 9.18
CA ASP A 108 -12.43 -21.31 8.46
C ASP A 108 -12.13 -21.47 6.96
N GLU A 109 -12.37 -22.68 6.46
CA GLU A 109 -12.11 -23.09 5.07
C GLU A 109 -12.75 -22.15 4.03
N ARG A 110 -13.93 -21.58 4.33
CA ARG A 110 -14.60 -20.62 3.42
C ARG A 110 -13.80 -19.35 3.19
N TRP A 111 -13.06 -18.90 4.20
CA TRP A 111 -12.26 -17.69 4.11
C TRP A 111 -10.95 -17.95 3.38
N ARG A 112 -10.41 -19.16 3.49
CA ARG A 112 -9.13 -19.55 2.88
C ARG A 112 -9.18 -19.54 1.35
N ASP A 113 -10.21 -20.15 0.75
CA ASP A 113 -10.36 -20.20 -0.72
C ASP A 113 -10.60 -18.80 -1.32
N ALA A 114 -11.39 -17.98 -0.62
CA ALA A 114 -11.61 -16.59 -0.99
C ALA A 114 -10.32 -15.78 -0.90
N GLU A 115 -9.50 -16.03 0.12
CA GLU A 115 -8.23 -15.36 0.35
C GLU A 115 -7.18 -15.74 -0.71
N GLU A 116 -7.07 -17.01 -1.08
CA GLU A 116 -6.17 -17.44 -2.16
C GLU A 116 -6.49 -16.73 -3.48
N SER A 117 -7.78 -16.66 -3.83
CA SER A 117 -8.26 -15.94 -5.01
C SER A 117 -7.92 -14.43 -4.95
N ARG A 118 -8.08 -13.81 -3.77
CA ARG A 118 -7.74 -12.39 -3.55
C ARG A 118 -6.24 -12.13 -3.69
N MET A 119 -5.41 -13.00 -3.13
CA MET A 119 -3.95 -12.88 -3.23
C MET A 119 -3.48 -12.99 -4.68
N LEU A 120 -4.09 -13.85 -5.49
CA LEU A 120 -3.79 -13.94 -6.93
C LEU A 120 -4.13 -12.65 -7.67
N VAL A 121 -5.35 -12.11 -7.44
CA VAL A 121 -5.79 -10.84 -8.06
C VAL A 121 -4.90 -9.67 -7.61
N HIS A 122 -4.58 -9.62 -6.32
CA HIS A 122 -3.73 -8.56 -5.76
C HIS A 122 -2.33 -8.59 -6.37
N ARG A 123 -1.69 -9.77 -6.45
CA ARG A 123 -0.38 -9.93 -7.09
C ARG A 123 -0.38 -9.48 -8.55
N ALA A 124 -1.42 -9.84 -9.30
CA ALA A 124 -1.57 -9.42 -10.70
C ALA A 124 -1.76 -7.89 -10.86
N ARG A 125 -2.31 -7.21 -9.84
CA ARG A 125 -2.52 -5.76 -9.84
C ARG A 125 -1.27 -4.98 -9.41
N VAL A 126 -0.48 -5.54 -8.50
CA VAL A 126 0.66 -4.86 -7.87
C VAL A 126 1.96 -5.10 -8.63
N LEU A 127 2.18 -6.31 -9.15
CA LEU A 127 3.37 -6.59 -9.93
C LEU A 127 3.19 -6.04 -11.35
N PRO A 128 4.22 -5.38 -11.93
CA PRO A 128 4.20 -5.12 -13.36
C PRO A 128 4.05 -6.46 -14.10
N PRO A 129 3.36 -6.49 -15.25
CA PRO A 129 3.30 -7.71 -16.06
C PRO A 129 4.72 -8.22 -16.27
N LEU A 130 4.91 -9.54 -16.13
CA LEU A 130 6.18 -10.16 -16.49
C LEU A 130 6.51 -9.74 -17.93
N PRO A 131 7.75 -9.28 -18.21
CA PRO A 131 8.12 -8.96 -19.58
C PRO A 131 7.88 -10.20 -20.43
N GLU A 132 7.15 -10.04 -21.55
CA GLU A 132 6.72 -11.15 -22.42
C GLU A 132 7.91 -11.92 -23.03
N GLU A 133 9.12 -11.38 -22.93
CA GLU A 133 10.37 -12.01 -23.34
C GLU A 133 11.43 -11.82 -22.25
N VAL A 134 11.62 -12.82 -21.40
CA VAL A 134 12.89 -12.96 -20.68
C VAL A 134 13.84 -13.57 -21.70
N GLU A 135 14.73 -12.74 -22.28
CA GLU A 135 15.86 -13.27 -23.06
C GLU A 135 16.53 -14.37 -22.23
N PRO A 136 16.71 -15.58 -22.78
CA PRO A 136 17.38 -16.65 -22.05
C PRO A 136 18.75 -16.12 -21.62
N TRP A 137 19.03 -16.23 -20.32
CA TRP A 137 20.29 -15.83 -19.73
C TRP A 137 21.43 -16.43 -20.56
N PRO A 138 22.43 -15.64 -21.00
CA PRO A 138 23.51 -16.17 -21.81
C PRO A 138 24.18 -17.29 -21.03
N GLU A 139 24.12 -18.51 -21.57
CA GLU A 139 24.88 -19.65 -21.04
C GLU A 139 26.35 -19.24 -21.01
N GLU A 140 26.96 -19.33 -19.82
CA GLU A 140 28.30 -18.83 -19.51
C GLU A 140 29.36 -19.28 -20.54
N ILE A 141 30.31 -18.38 -20.86
CA ILE A 141 31.48 -18.60 -21.72
C ILE A 141 32.56 -19.40 -20.99
#